data_AF-A0A8X6GL61-F1
#
_entry.id   AF-A0A8X6GL61-F1
#
_cell.length_a   1.000
_cell.length_b   1.000
_cell.length_c   1.000
_cell.angle_alpha   90.00
_cell.angle_beta   90.00
_cell.angle_gamma   90.00
#
_symmetry.space_group_name_H-M   'P 1'
#
loop_
_entity.id
_entity.type
_entity.pdbx_description
1 polymer ?
#
loop_
_entity_poly.entity_id
_entity_poly.type
_entity_poly.pdbx_seq_one_letter_code
_entity_poly.pdbx_strand_id
1 'polypeptide(L)'
;MGEFFSNGIKPNLSHKYKHRFTGNGKDHSLPNKQLEILVDQKLSTLSLPNIHKNEVMTLVRFVLIESYKWLQDHTKLMLSTTNLQNYFQWTQDNKIDRQKTAKAIIHDDSINTIDRFILASNYCFQEDVLSIWGILNDAQQNIFQGDDFNIVQIWVNWAKYLDELDWEEIARYSRFGLQRYFPKLEQEKRLEYLMRYRRGIWINYHELQFCLSTLDHNEQTEILKKFPFQVIEVFLDWPVLEKLLDVVELLWPYLSERDFCDLFNVILCQKRLFNWIGYDYITLVKKLYKRCPFERCKFIEKDTMYNTLNFVLHYDTSHSFPHELHMQSNDDNFLAVHSGTTAFVISKYKGDFLNFMLPLHRTFYLYLRTNMICFIQD
;
A
#
# COMPACT_ATOMS: atom_id res chain seq x y z
N MET A 1 22.06 53.94 -20.28
CA MET A 1 20.90 54.43 -19.50
C MET A 1 19.65 54.03 -20.25
N GLY A 2 18.69 53.36 -19.60
CA GLY A 2 17.38 52.98 -20.14
C GLY A 2 17.44 51.75 -21.05
N GLU A 3 17.06 50.55 -20.58
CA GLU A 3 15.68 50.02 -20.53
C GLU A 3 15.12 49.68 -21.91
N PHE A 4 14.36 48.56 -21.95
CA PHE A 4 13.77 47.87 -23.12
C PHE A 4 14.64 46.79 -23.77
N PHE A 5 14.67 45.60 -23.17
CA PHE A 5 13.95 44.41 -23.68
C PHE A 5 14.11 43.25 -22.69
N SER A 6 13.40 43.36 -21.56
CA SER A 6 13.01 42.23 -20.72
C SER A 6 11.67 41.72 -21.22
N ASN A 7 11.65 40.61 -21.95
CA ASN A 7 10.46 39.78 -22.13
C ASN A 7 10.88 38.33 -22.37
N GLY A 8 11.45 37.74 -21.32
CA GLY A 8 11.54 36.29 -21.18
C GLY A 8 10.56 35.87 -20.10
N ILE A 9 9.34 35.52 -20.49
CA ILE A 9 8.37 34.85 -19.62
C ILE A 9 8.98 33.50 -19.26
N LYS A 10 9.59 33.39 -18.07
CA LYS A 10 9.95 32.10 -17.49
C LYS A 10 8.65 31.39 -17.06
N PRO A 11 8.36 30.17 -17.54
CA PRO A 11 7.27 29.40 -16.96
C PRO A 11 7.64 29.06 -15.51
N ASN A 12 6.88 29.62 -14.57
CA ASN A 12 7.09 29.43 -13.14
C ASN A 12 6.62 28.02 -12.72
N LEU A 13 7.46 27.02 -12.97
CA LEU A 13 7.22 25.62 -12.59
C LEU A 13 7.14 25.42 -11.07
N SER A 14 7.66 26.37 -10.27
CA SER A 14 7.62 26.28 -8.79
C SER A 14 6.22 26.40 -8.20
N HIS A 15 5.27 27.05 -8.90
CA HIS A 15 3.90 27.19 -8.41
C HIS A 15 3.07 25.92 -8.51
N LYS A 16 3.47 24.94 -9.34
CA LYS A 16 2.72 23.67 -9.48
C LYS A 16 2.80 22.79 -8.22
N TYR A 17 3.76 23.07 -7.33
CA TYR A 17 4.02 22.28 -6.12
C TYR A 17 3.66 23.00 -4.81
N LYS A 18 3.41 24.32 -4.83
CA LYS A 18 3.28 25.16 -3.60
C LYS A 18 1.87 25.45 -3.08
N HIS A 19 0.79 24.99 -3.71
CA HIS A 19 -0.58 25.25 -3.22
C HIS A 19 -1.41 23.97 -3.05
N ARG A 20 -1.82 23.66 -1.80
CA ARG A 20 -3.17 23.22 -1.38
C ARG A 20 -3.15 22.49 -0.03
N PHE A 21 -3.63 23.11 1.05
CA PHE A 21 -4.17 22.38 2.21
C PHE A 21 -5.19 23.23 3.01
N THR A 22 -6.48 23.12 2.67
CA THR A 22 -7.62 23.25 3.59
C THR A 22 -8.79 22.44 3.00
N GLY A 23 -9.01 21.22 3.48
CA GLY A 23 -10.05 20.33 2.99
C GLY A 23 -11.00 19.90 4.11
N ASN A 24 -12.26 20.34 4.04
CA ASN A 24 -13.34 19.94 4.94
C ASN A 24 -13.76 18.49 4.68
N GLY A 25 -13.93 17.72 5.76
CA GLY A 25 -14.27 16.30 5.75
C GLY A 25 -15.62 15.99 5.08
N LYS A 26 -15.58 15.45 3.87
CA LYS A 26 -16.70 14.74 3.25
C LYS A 26 -16.32 13.28 3.07
N ASP A 27 -17.28 12.40 3.29
CA ASP A 27 -17.17 10.94 3.19
C ASP A 27 -16.29 10.47 2.01
N HIS A 28 -15.22 9.77 2.35
CA HIS A 28 -14.15 9.30 1.47
C HIS A 28 -14.26 7.79 1.21
N SER A 29 -15.44 7.18 1.32
CA SER A 29 -15.64 5.81 0.86
C SER A 29 -15.25 5.68 -0.63
N LEU A 30 -14.49 4.61 -0.95
CA LEU A 30 -13.97 4.35 -2.29
C LEU A 30 -15.07 4.40 -3.37
N PRO A 31 -14.73 4.66 -4.64
CA PRO A 31 -15.61 4.47 -5.80
C PRO A 31 -16.04 3.00 -6.05
N ASN A 32 -15.92 2.11 -5.06
CA ASN A 32 -16.11 0.66 -5.17
C ASN A 32 -17.45 0.29 -5.81
N LYS A 33 -18.54 0.99 -5.49
CA LYS A 33 -19.85 0.71 -6.11
C LYS A 33 -19.87 0.99 -7.62
N GLN A 34 -19.28 2.08 -8.07
CA GLN A 34 -19.23 2.40 -9.51
C GLN A 34 -18.34 1.42 -10.26
N LEU A 35 -17.25 1.02 -9.61
CA LEU A 35 -16.35 0.02 -10.14
C LEU A 35 -17.02 -1.34 -10.29
N GLU A 36 -17.71 -1.81 -9.26
CA GLU A 36 -18.47 -3.05 -9.30
C GLU A 36 -19.49 -3.05 -10.42
N ILE A 37 -20.24 -1.95 -10.59
CA ILE A 37 -21.17 -1.80 -11.70
C ILE A 37 -20.48 -1.94 -13.06
N LEU A 38 -19.31 -1.31 -13.25
CA LEU A 38 -18.56 -1.40 -14.51
C LEU A 38 -18.04 -2.81 -14.78
N VAL A 39 -17.50 -3.48 -13.75
CA VAL A 39 -17.00 -4.85 -13.88
C VAL A 39 -18.16 -5.81 -14.13
N ASP A 40 -19.26 -5.69 -13.38
CA ASP A 40 -20.48 -6.50 -13.57
C ASP A 40 -21.06 -6.32 -14.98
N GLN A 41 -21.10 -5.10 -15.49
CA GLN A 41 -21.53 -4.83 -16.87
C GLN A 41 -20.63 -5.55 -17.88
N LYS A 42 -19.31 -5.53 -17.69
CA LYS A 42 -18.36 -6.21 -18.57
C LYS A 42 -18.45 -7.73 -18.44
N LEU A 43 -18.53 -8.28 -17.24
CA LEU A 43 -18.70 -9.71 -17.04
C LEU A 43 -20.05 -10.22 -17.53
N SER A 44 -21.08 -9.39 -17.51
CA SER A 44 -22.38 -9.73 -18.09
C SER A 44 -22.33 -9.89 -19.61
N THR A 45 -21.37 -9.24 -20.30
CA THR A 45 -21.11 -9.49 -21.73
C THR A 45 -20.37 -10.81 -21.98
N LEU A 46 -19.72 -11.37 -20.95
CA LEU A 46 -19.10 -12.69 -21.04
C LEU A 46 -20.17 -13.73 -20.68
N SER A 47 -20.39 -14.70 -21.57
CA SER A 47 -21.35 -15.81 -21.35
C SER A 47 -20.77 -16.85 -20.37
N LEU A 48 -20.35 -16.40 -19.18
CA LEU A 48 -19.76 -17.23 -18.13
C LEU A 48 -20.83 -17.82 -17.20
N PRO A 49 -20.68 -19.07 -16.74
CA PRO A 49 -21.48 -19.60 -15.63
C PRO A 49 -21.34 -18.72 -14.37
N ASN A 50 -22.39 -18.66 -13.54
CA ASN A 50 -22.42 -17.79 -12.36
C ASN A 50 -21.27 -18.05 -11.37
N ILE A 51 -20.84 -19.32 -11.22
CA ILE A 51 -19.71 -19.66 -10.34
C ILE A 51 -18.42 -18.96 -10.79
N HIS A 52 -18.10 -19.06 -12.08
CA HIS A 52 -16.93 -18.40 -12.67
C HIS A 52 -17.05 -16.88 -12.65
N LYS A 53 -18.27 -16.32 -12.78
CA LYS A 53 -18.46 -14.86 -12.64
C LYS A 53 -18.00 -14.36 -11.27
N ASN A 54 -18.32 -15.08 -10.20
CA ASN A 54 -17.91 -14.69 -8.85
C ASN A 54 -16.40 -14.80 -8.64
N GLU A 55 -15.76 -15.83 -9.18
CA GLU A 55 -14.30 -16.00 -9.14
C GLU A 55 -13.59 -14.89 -9.92
N VAL A 56 -14.05 -14.60 -11.14
CA VAL A 56 -13.49 -13.52 -11.96
C VAL A 56 -13.71 -12.16 -11.29
N MET A 57 -14.88 -11.90 -10.72
CA MET A 57 -15.13 -10.67 -9.95
C MET A 57 -14.15 -10.51 -8.79
N THR A 58 -13.86 -11.59 -8.09
CA THR A 58 -12.94 -11.60 -6.96
C THR A 58 -11.51 -11.25 -7.41
N LEU A 59 -11.03 -11.88 -8.50
CA LEU A 59 -9.72 -11.57 -9.09
C LEU A 59 -9.63 -10.13 -9.58
N VAL A 60 -10.67 -9.62 -10.27
CA VAL A 60 -10.73 -8.23 -10.72
C VAL A 60 -10.57 -7.30 -9.53
N ARG A 61 -11.34 -7.51 -8.46
CA ARG A 61 -11.25 -6.67 -7.26
C ARG A 61 -9.83 -6.65 -6.68
N PHE A 62 -9.15 -7.78 -6.60
CA PHE A 62 -7.77 -7.83 -6.11
C PHE A 62 -6.81 -7.02 -6.98
N VAL A 63 -6.86 -7.18 -8.31
CA VAL A 63 -6.05 -6.41 -9.26
C VAL A 63 -6.27 -4.91 -9.08
N LEU A 64 -7.51 -4.50 -8.85
CA LEU A 64 -7.88 -3.09 -8.69
C LEU A 64 -7.43 -2.51 -7.35
N ILE A 65 -7.58 -3.25 -6.27
CA ILE A 65 -7.09 -2.86 -4.95
C ILE A 65 -5.57 -2.72 -4.99
N GLU A 66 -4.86 -3.68 -5.57
CA GLU A 66 -3.40 -3.65 -5.65
C GLU A 66 -2.91 -2.49 -6.54
N SER A 67 -3.57 -2.28 -7.68
CA SER A 67 -3.31 -1.12 -8.55
C SER A 67 -3.51 0.19 -7.81
N TYR A 68 -4.62 0.31 -7.08
CA TYR A 68 -4.92 1.51 -6.30
C TYR A 68 -3.91 1.74 -5.18
N LYS A 69 -3.53 0.70 -4.43
CA LYS A 69 -2.48 0.77 -3.40
C LYS A 69 -1.18 1.28 -4.00
N TRP A 70 -0.74 0.70 -5.12
CA TRP A 70 0.46 1.16 -5.81
C TRP A 70 0.37 2.64 -6.18
N LEU A 71 -0.73 3.08 -6.80
CA LEU A 71 -0.91 4.48 -7.16
C LEU A 71 -0.92 5.40 -5.94
N GLN A 72 -1.62 5.01 -4.87
CA GLN A 72 -1.71 5.79 -3.63
C GLN A 72 -0.32 6.04 -3.05
N ASP A 73 0.50 4.98 -2.98
CA ASP A 73 1.87 5.04 -2.51
C ASP A 73 2.76 5.95 -3.38
N HIS A 74 2.38 6.15 -4.63
CA HIS A 74 3.10 6.94 -5.63
C HIS A 74 2.35 8.24 -5.99
N THR A 75 1.36 8.66 -5.19
CA THR A 75 0.53 9.85 -5.48
C THR A 75 1.32 11.15 -5.49
N LYS A 76 2.49 11.22 -4.84
CA LYS A 76 3.38 12.38 -4.92
C LYS A 76 4.19 12.39 -6.21
N LEU A 77 4.28 11.26 -6.90
CA LEU A 77 5.07 11.09 -8.12
C LEU A 77 4.30 11.46 -9.37
N MET A 78 3.04 11.95 -9.26
CA MET A 78 2.07 12.20 -10.36
C MET A 78 2.72 12.31 -11.73
N LEU A 79 2.96 11.14 -12.32
CA LEU A 79 3.55 10.97 -13.64
C LEU A 79 2.54 11.58 -14.59
N SER A 80 2.82 12.80 -15.03
CA SER A 80 1.80 13.62 -15.66
C SER A 80 1.23 12.88 -16.88
N THR A 81 -0.08 12.61 -16.85
CA THR A 81 -0.89 12.04 -17.95
C THR A 81 -0.60 10.60 -18.41
N THR A 82 0.43 9.92 -17.88
CA THR A 82 0.78 8.59 -18.39
C THR A 82 -0.09 7.50 -17.78
N ASN A 83 -0.58 6.59 -18.63
CA ASN A 83 -1.27 5.38 -18.16
C ASN A 83 -0.27 4.37 -17.57
N LEU A 84 -0.07 4.46 -16.25
CA LEU A 84 0.88 3.64 -15.49
C LEU A 84 0.54 2.15 -15.46
N GLN A 85 -0.71 1.79 -15.74
CA GLN A 85 -1.16 0.40 -15.72
C GLN A 85 -0.47 -0.47 -16.77
N ASN A 86 0.03 0.14 -17.84
CA ASN A 86 0.78 -0.56 -18.89
C ASN A 86 2.16 -1.03 -18.40
N TYR A 87 2.66 -0.47 -17.30
CA TYR A 87 3.97 -0.83 -16.74
C TYR A 87 3.88 -1.86 -15.63
N PHE A 88 2.68 -2.15 -15.11
CA PHE A 88 2.50 -3.07 -13.99
C PHE A 88 3.02 -4.47 -14.36
N GLN A 89 4.07 -4.85 -13.64
CA GLN A 89 4.63 -6.19 -13.67
C GLN A 89 3.98 -6.98 -12.55
N TRP A 90 3.34 -8.10 -12.86
CA TRP A 90 2.63 -8.91 -11.87
C TRP A 90 3.53 -10.07 -11.38
N THR A 91 3.45 -10.38 -10.08
CA THR A 91 4.04 -11.58 -9.48
C THR A 91 3.12 -12.78 -9.68
N GLN A 92 3.63 -13.99 -9.39
CA GLN A 92 2.82 -15.22 -9.38
C GLN A 92 1.70 -15.19 -8.32
N ASP A 93 1.89 -14.40 -7.26
CA ASP A 93 0.90 -14.17 -6.20
C ASP A 93 -0.14 -13.09 -6.57
N ASN A 94 -0.19 -12.68 -7.85
CA ASN A 94 -1.08 -11.65 -8.38
C ASN A 94 -0.95 -10.30 -7.66
N LYS A 95 0.26 -9.95 -7.24
CA LYS A 95 0.62 -8.62 -6.74
C LYS A 95 1.44 -7.86 -7.76
N ILE A 96 1.51 -6.54 -7.63
CA ILE A 96 2.42 -5.75 -8.46
C ILE A 96 3.85 -5.96 -7.92
N ASP A 97 4.73 -6.47 -8.76
CA ASP A 97 6.17 -6.44 -8.56
C ASP A 97 6.62 -4.97 -8.64
N ARG A 98 6.64 -4.33 -7.48
CA ARG A 98 6.89 -2.90 -7.33
C ARG A 98 8.23 -2.49 -7.93
N GLN A 99 9.26 -3.29 -7.73
CA GLN A 99 10.60 -2.99 -8.23
C GLN A 99 10.68 -3.11 -9.75
N LYS A 100 10.18 -4.20 -10.34
CA LYS A 100 10.18 -4.35 -11.80
C LYS A 100 9.30 -3.31 -12.47
N THR A 101 8.15 -3.00 -11.87
CA THR A 101 7.26 -1.92 -12.34
C THR A 101 7.97 -0.57 -12.31
N ALA A 102 8.61 -0.22 -11.18
CA ALA A 102 9.35 1.03 -11.07
C ALA A 102 10.50 1.10 -12.08
N LYS A 103 11.27 0.03 -12.27
CA LYS A 103 12.32 -0.03 -13.31
C LYS A 103 11.78 0.16 -14.72
N ALA A 104 10.67 -0.51 -15.06
CA ALA A 104 10.04 -0.35 -16.36
C ALA A 104 9.64 1.11 -16.64
N ILE A 105 9.15 1.83 -15.63
CA ILE A 105 8.81 3.26 -15.74
C ILE A 105 10.09 4.12 -15.84
N ILE A 106 11.12 3.82 -15.04
CA ILE A 106 12.39 4.56 -15.01
C ILE A 106 13.15 4.44 -16.34
N HIS A 107 13.02 3.32 -17.04
CA HIS A 107 13.69 3.08 -18.32
C HIS A 107 12.89 3.51 -19.55
N ASP A 108 11.69 4.06 -19.38
CA ASP A 108 10.90 4.60 -20.48
C ASP A 108 11.19 6.10 -20.69
N ASP A 109 11.83 6.43 -21.81
CA ASP A 109 12.20 7.80 -22.16
C ASP A 109 11.00 8.72 -22.50
N SER A 110 9.81 8.16 -22.70
CA SER A 110 8.57 8.95 -22.81
C SER A 110 8.12 9.54 -21.47
N ILE A 111 8.62 9.00 -20.35
CA ILE A 111 8.35 9.50 -19.01
C ILE A 111 9.26 10.70 -18.73
N ASN A 112 8.69 11.73 -18.08
CA ASN A 112 9.43 12.93 -17.68
C ASN A 112 10.66 12.57 -16.84
N THR A 113 11.83 13.12 -17.22
CA THR A 113 13.12 12.87 -16.56
C THR A 113 13.12 13.19 -15.06
N ILE A 114 12.41 14.24 -14.62
CA ILE A 114 12.26 14.59 -13.20
C ILE A 114 11.54 13.47 -12.46
N ASP A 115 10.42 12.98 -13.01
CA ASP A 115 9.64 11.95 -12.34
C ASP A 115 10.40 10.61 -12.29
N ARG A 116 11.15 10.28 -13.36
CA ARG A 116 12.07 9.12 -13.39
C ARG A 116 13.12 9.23 -12.29
N PHE A 117 13.71 10.41 -12.09
CA PHE A 117 14.70 10.66 -11.05
C PHE A 117 14.11 10.47 -9.64
N ILE A 118 12.92 11.04 -9.39
CA ILE A 118 12.25 10.91 -8.09
C ILE A 118 11.89 9.44 -7.84
N LEU A 119 11.38 8.72 -8.84
CA LEU A 119 11.03 7.31 -8.71
C LEU A 119 12.28 6.45 -8.45
N ALA A 120 13.37 6.66 -9.18
CA ALA A 120 14.65 5.97 -8.95
C ALA A 120 15.19 6.21 -7.53
N SER A 121 15.09 7.44 -7.04
CA SER A 121 15.47 7.83 -5.68
C SER A 121 14.64 7.11 -4.61
N ASN A 122 13.32 7.04 -4.80
CA ASN A 122 12.41 6.37 -3.85
C ASN A 122 12.61 4.85 -3.75
N TYR A 123 13.07 4.22 -4.85
CA TYR A 123 13.39 2.79 -4.90
C TYR A 123 14.86 2.49 -4.63
N CYS A 124 15.69 3.52 -4.40
CA CYS A 124 17.12 3.38 -4.16
C CYS A 124 17.86 2.66 -5.30
N PHE A 125 17.52 2.95 -6.56
CA PHE A 125 18.23 2.44 -7.72
C PHE A 125 19.43 3.32 -8.05
N GLN A 126 20.53 3.05 -7.36
CA GLN A 126 21.75 3.86 -7.35
C GLN A 126 22.28 4.18 -8.76
N GLU A 127 22.37 3.18 -9.64
CA GLU A 127 22.88 3.36 -11.00
C GLU A 127 21.94 4.23 -11.84
N ASP A 128 20.63 4.00 -11.71
CA ASP A 128 19.60 4.78 -12.41
C ASP A 128 19.57 6.23 -11.91
N VAL A 129 19.76 6.46 -10.60
CA VAL A 129 19.87 7.80 -10.01
C VAL A 129 21.04 8.58 -10.63
N LEU A 130 22.24 8.00 -10.69
CA LEU A 130 23.40 8.67 -11.30
C LEU A 130 23.19 8.92 -12.79
N SER A 131 22.70 7.92 -13.51
CA SER A 131 22.47 8.02 -14.95
C SER A 131 21.48 9.14 -15.27
N ILE A 132 20.36 9.20 -14.55
CA ILE A 132 19.34 10.23 -14.76
C ILE A 132 19.84 11.60 -14.30
N TRP A 133 20.58 11.67 -13.19
CA TRP A 133 21.17 12.93 -12.71
C TRP A 133 22.05 13.60 -13.77
N GLY A 134 22.89 12.81 -14.46
CA GLY A 134 23.73 13.31 -15.56
C GLY A 134 22.96 13.78 -16.81
N ILE A 135 21.69 13.40 -16.95
CA ILE A 135 20.81 13.81 -18.06
C ILE A 135 20.05 15.10 -17.71
N LEU A 136 19.77 15.35 -16.42
CA LEU A 136 19.06 16.54 -15.98
C LEU A 136 19.86 17.82 -16.25
N ASN A 137 19.22 18.82 -16.84
CA ASN A 137 19.83 20.15 -17.00
C ASN A 137 19.78 20.97 -15.70
N ASP A 138 20.56 22.06 -15.64
CA ASP A 138 20.65 22.93 -14.46
C ASP A 138 19.29 23.41 -13.94
N ALA A 139 18.37 23.77 -14.84
CA ALA A 139 17.05 24.24 -14.45
C ALA A 139 16.22 23.14 -13.79
N GLN A 140 16.34 21.89 -14.25
CA GLN A 140 15.68 20.74 -13.64
C GLN A 140 16.36 20.34 -12.32
N GLN A 141 17.70 20.35 -12.25
CA GLN A 141 18.42 20.07 -11.01
C GLN A 141 18.08 21.09 -9.91
N ASN A 142 17.86 22.35 -10.28
CA ASN A 142 17.46 23.41 -9.36
C ASN A 142 16.07 23.21 -8.73
N ILE A 143 15.21 22.35 -9.31
CA ILE A 143 13.92 21.99 -8.71
C ILE A 143 14.14 21.26 -7.37
N PHE A 144 15.25 20.53 -7.23
CA PHE A 144 15.57 19.75 -6.04
C PHE A 144 16.42 20.52 -5.01
N GLN A 145 16.39 21.85 -4.99
CA GLN A 145 17.06 22.64 -3.95
C GLN A 145 16.16 22.97 -2.74
N GLY A 146 14.94 22.44 -2.69
CA GLY A 146 13.98 22.67 -1.61
C GLY A 146 13.80 21.48 -0.66
N ASP A 147 13.25 21.74 0.53
CA ASP A 147 13.12 20.77 1.63
C ASP A 147 12.00 19.73 1.46
N ASP A 148 11.28 19.72 0.32
CA ASP A 148 10.04 18.96 0.17
C ASP A 148 10.25 17.45 -0.11
N PHE A 149 11.50 17.01 -0.35
CA PHE A 149 11.80 15.64 -0.78
C PHE A 149 12.97 15.00 -0.01
N ASN A 150 12.77 14.66 1.26
CA ASN A 150 13.83 14.13 2.14
C ASN A 150 14.67 13.01 1.49
N ILE A 151 14.06 12.00 0.88
CA ILE A 151 14.82 10.93 0.22
C ILE A 151 15.54 11.41 -1.05
N VAL A 152 14.90 12.24 -1.87
CA VAL A 152 15.50 12.74 -3.11
C VAL A 152 16.68 13.65 -2.80
N GLN A 153 16.60 14.46 -1.74
CA GLN A 153 17.70 15.35 -1.35
C GLN A 153 18.97 14.59 -0.99
N ILE A 154 18.84 13.44 -0.31
CA ILE A 154 19.96 12.55 -0.01
C ILE A 154 20.61 12.08 -1.31
N TRP A 155 19.81 11.62 -2.26
CA TRP A 155 20.30 11.18 -3.57
C TRP A 155 20.90 12.32 -4.41
N VAL A 156 20.37 13.54 -4.31
CA VAL A 156 20.92 14.74 -4.98
C VAL A 156 22.28 15.10 -4.41
N ASN A 157 22.41 15.15 -3.08
CA ASN A 157 23.68 15.45 -2.42
C ASN A 157 24.72 14.39 -2.79
N TRP A 158 24.33 13.12 -2.71
CA TRP A 158 25.17 12.01 -3.11
C TRP A 158 25.60 12.08 -4.58
N ALA A 159 24.67 12.34 -5.51
CA ALA A 159 24.99 12.41 -6.93
C ALA A 159 25.86 13.63 -7.30
N LYS A 160 25.76 14.74 -6.54
CA LYS A 160 26.57 15.94 -6.73
C LYS A 160 28.00 15.79 -6.23
N TYR A 161 28.17 15.21 -5.06
CA TYR A 161 29.46 15.18 -4.36
C TYR A 161 30.15 13.82 -4.43
N LEU A 162 29.42 12.76 -4.81
CA LEU A 162 29.88 11.37 -4.80
C LEU A 162 30.40 10.91 -3.43
N ASP A 163 29.81 11.47 -2.37
CA ASP A 163 30.14 11.13 -0.99
C ASP A 163 29.67 9.71 -0.61
N GLU A 164 30.01 9.27 0.60
CA GLU A 164 29.47 8.04 1.17
C GLU A 164 27.97 8.19 1.48
N LEU A 165 27.17 7.16 1.18
CA LEU A 165 25.74 7.14 1.47
C LEU A 165 25.49 6.78 2.94
N ASP A 166 24.79 7.65 3.66
CA ASP A 166 24.21 7.32 4.96
C ASP A 166 22.97 6.43 4.77
N TRP A 167 23.17 5.12 4.92
CA TRP A 167 22.09 4.14 4.80
C TRP A 167 21.06 4.25 5.91
N GLU A 168 21.41 4.75 7.10
CA GLU A 168 20.44 4.99 8.17
C GLU A 168 19.50 6.15 7.80
N GLU A 169 20.06 7.20 7.20
CA GLU A 169 19.27 8.32 6.70
C GLU A 169 18.36 7.89 5.54
N ILE A 170 18.88 7.11 4.59
CA ILE A 170 18.07 6.50 3.53
C ILE A 170 16.94 5.67 4.13
N ALA A 171 17.23 4.80 5.10
CA ALA A 171 16.22 3.96 5.74
C ALA A 171 15.12 4.81 6.40
N ARG A 172 15.47 5.95 6.98
CA ARG A 172 14.50 6.85 7.62
C ARG A 172 13.45 7.40 6.64
N TYR A 173 13.80 7.61 5.37
CA TYR A 173 12.93 8.28 4.40
C TYR A 173 12.48 7.41 3.23
N SER A 174 13.20 6.35 2.91
CA SER A 174 12.90 5.46 1.78
C SER A 174 11.87 4.41 2.18
N ARG A 175 10.73 4.44 1.51
CA ARG A 175 9.65 3.46 1.70
C ARG A 175 9.81 2.22 0.83
N PHE A 176 10.35 2.35 -0.38
CA PHE A 176 10.34 1.28 -1.39
C PHE A 176 11.71 0.66 -1.66
N GLY A 177 12.79 1.27 -1.14
CA GLY A 177 14.16 0.79 -1.30
C GLY A 177 14.58 -0.27 -0.29
N LEU A 178 13.67 -0.84 0.50
CA LEU A 178 13.99 -1.69 1.65
C LEU A 178 15.00 -2.79 1.32
N GLN A 179 14.76 -3.53 0.23
CA GLN A 179 15.64 -4.63 -0.18
C GLN A 179 17.06 -4.19 -0.54
N ARG A 180 17.28 -2.89 -0.82
CA ARG A 180 18.57 -2.33 -1.22
C ARG A 180 19.39 -1.83 -0.04
N TYR A 181 18.75 -1.15 0.91
CA TYR A 181 19.46 -0.57 2.06
C TYR A 181 19.45 -1.47 3.29
N PHE A 182 18.44 -2.33 3.48
CA PHE A 182 18.33 -3.14 4.71
C PHE A 182 19.55 -4.05 4.95
N PRO A 183 20.09 -4.75 3.93
CA PRO A 183 21.32 -5.54 4.11
C PRO A 183 22.56 -4.70 4.44
N LYS A 184 22.52 -3.38 4.16
CA LYS A 184 23.63 -2.45 4.42
C LYS A 184 23.57 -1.81 5.80
N LEU A 185 22.44 -1.97 6.50
CA LEU A 185 22.29 -1.52 7.89
C LEU A 185 23.02 -2.47 8.85
N GLU A 186 23.55 -1.90 9.92
CA GLU A 186 24.02 -2.66 11.08
C GLU A 186 22.87 -3.43 11.75
N GLN A 187 23.19 -4.53 12.42
CA GLN A 187 22.23 -5.41 13.08
C GLN A 187 21.27 -4.66 14.03
N GLU A 188 21.80 -3.84 14.94
CA GLU A 188 20.98 -3.07 15.89
C GLU A 188 20.01 -2.12 15.16
N LYS A 189 20.46 -1.56 14.03
CA LYS A 189 19.69 -0.63 13.19
C LYS A 189 18.61 -1.32 12.37
N ARG A 190 18.84 -2.56 11.93
CA ARG A 190 17.80 -3.40 11.28
C ARG A 190 16.64 -3.64 12.23
N LEU A 191 16.93 -3.98 13.48
CA LEU A 191 15.90 -4.14 14.51
C LEU A 191 15.18 -2.82 14.78
N GLU A 192 15.93 -1.73 15.02
CA GLU A 192 15.37 -0.38 15.23
C GLU A 192 14.43 0.03 14.09
N TYR A 193 14.87 -0.20 12.86
CA TYR A 193 14.11 0.09 11.66
C TYR A 193 12.77 -0.67 11.65
N LEU A 194 12.80 -1.98 11.91
CA LEU A 194 11.59 -2.79 12.05
C LEU A 194 10.67 -2.30 13.19
N MET A 195 11.22 -1.73 14.27
CA MET A 195 10.41 -1.14 15.36
C MET A 195 9.69 0.15 14.95
N ARG A 196 10.29 0.97 14.10
CA ARG A 196 9.74 2.29 13.71
C ARG A 196 8.43 2.18 12.91
N TYR A 197 8.13 1.02 12.36
CA TYR A 197 6.91 0.76 11.60
C TYR A 197 5.61 0.84 12.40
N ARG A 198 5.67 0.79 13.74
CA ARG A 198 4.50 1.01 14.61
C ARG A 198 3.80 2.36 14.38
N ARG A 199 4.42 3.32 13.66
CA ARG A 199 3.93 4.70 13.48
C ARG A 199 3.45 5.03 12.06
N GLY A 200 2.83 4.07 11.35
CA GLY A 200 2.05 4.36 10.13
C GLY A 200 2.81 4.25 8.80
N ILE A 201 3.91 3.52 8.77
CA ILE A 201 4.52 3.05 7.51
C ILE A 201 4.13 1.58 7.35
N TRP A 202 3.61 1.20 6.19
CA TRP A 202 3.13 -0.16 5.94
C TRP A 202 4.28 -0.99 5.33
N ILE A 203 4.74 -2.05 6.01
CA ILE A 203 5.57 -3.10 5.38
C ILE A 203 4.60 -4.05 4.69
N ASN A 204 4.87 -4.41 3.43
CA ASN A 204 4.11 -5.48 2.81
C ASN A 204 4.69 -6.88 3.16
N TYR A 205 3.92 -7.93 2.93
CA TYR A 205 4.35 -9.31 3.23
C TYR A 205 5.72 -9.70 2.67
N HIS A 206 6.01 -9.36 1.42
CA HIS A 206 7.27 -9.74 0.78
C HIS A 206 8.45 -8.96 1.36
N GLU A 207 8.24 -7.72 1.77
CA GLU A 207 9.23 -6.90 2.46
C GLU A 207 9.53 -7.45 3.86
N LEU A 208 8.51 -7.81 4.63
CA LEU A 208 8.70 -8.43 5.94
C LEU A 208 9.42 -9.78 5.80
N GLN A 209 8.98 -10.62 4.85
CA GLN A 209 9.61 -11.90 4.57
C GLN A 209 11.08 -11.74 4.17
N PHE A 210 11.38 -10.76 3.32
CA PHE A 210 12.74 -10.42 2.95
C PHE A 210 13.56 -10.03 4.18
N CYS A 211 13.08 -9.08 5.00
CA CYS A 211 13.76 -8.65 6.21
C CYS A 211 14.03 -9.84 7.14
N LEU A 212 13.02 -10.65 7.44
CA LEU A 212 13.17 -11.84 8.29
C LEU A 212 14.19 -12.83 7.71
N SER A 213 14.22 -13.03 6.38
CA SER A 213 15.18 -13.94 5.74
C SER A 213 16.64 -13.47 5.80
N THR A 214 16.86 -12.16 6.00
CA THR A 214 18.21 -11.58 6.16
C THR A 214 18.71 -11.57 7.60
N LEU A 215 17.87 -11.98 8.55
CA LEU A 215 18.16 -12.01 9.98
C LEU A 215 18.45 -13.44 10.44
N ASP A 216 19.29 -13.58 11.45
CA ASP A 216 19.51 -14.86 12.12
C ASP A 216 18.30 -15.30 12.96
N HIS A 217 18.32 -16.55 13.43
CA HIS A 217 17.21 -17.11 14.19
C HIS A 217 16.90 -16.34 15.49
N ASN A 218 17.92 -15.83 16.18
CA ASN A 218 17.75 -15.10 17.43
C ASN A 218 17.09 -13.75 17.16
N GLU A 219 17.54 -13.03 16.14
CA GLU A 219 16.97 -11.77 15.69
C GLU A 219 15.51 -11.92 15.25
N GLN A 220 15.22 -12.94 14.43
CA GLN A 220 13.84 -13.25 14.02
C GLN A 220 12.96 -13.49 15.25
N THR A 221 13.43 -14.31 16.19
CA THR A 221 12.70 -14.61 17.43
C THR A 221 12.46 -13.34 18.25
N GLU A 222 13.42 -12.44 18.32
CA GLU A 222 13.30 -11.18 19.04
C GLU A 222 12.24 -10.26 18.41
N ILE A 223 12.19 -10.17 17.08
CA ILE A 223 11.17 -9.40 16.36
C ILE A 223 9.78 -9.97 16.60
N LEU A 224 9.61 -11.29 16.46
CA LEU A 224 8.33 -11.97 16.68
C LEU A 224 7.82 -11.73 18.11
N LYS A 225 8.71 -11.68 19.10
CA LYS A 225 8.38 -11.39 20.50
C LYS A 225 8.04 -9.93 20.75
N LYS A 226 8.79 -9.00 20.16
CA LYS A 226 8.62 -7.56 20.41
C LYS A 226 7.46 -6.95 19.60
N PHE A 227 7.16 -7.50 18.42
CA PHE A 227 6.20 -6.93 17.47
C PHE A 227 5.20 -7.96 16.91
N PRO A 228 4.56 -8.78 17.77
CA PRO A 228 3.69 -9.85 17.31
C PRO A 228 2.50 -9.32 16.50
N PHE A 229 1.92 -8.18 16.91
CA PHE A 229 0.80 -7.56 16.19
C PHE A 229 1.19 -7.14 14.77
N GLN A 230 2.30 -6.42 14.60
CA GLN A 230 2.74 -5.93 13.30
C GLN A 230 3.07 -7.10 12.37
N VAL A 231 3.65 -8.17 12.90
CA VAL A 231 3.88 -9.39 12.12
C VAL A 231 2.55 -9.96 11.64
N ILE A 232 1.57 -10.14 12.54
CA ILE A 232 0.23 -10.67 12.20
C ILE A 232 -0.49 -9.79 11.17
N GLU A 233 -0.43 -8.46 11.34
CA GLU A 233 -1.09 -7.49 10.45
C GLU A 233 -0.67 -7.70 8.99
N VAL A 234 0.60 -8.01 8.75
CA VAL A 234 1.13 -8.27 7.41
C VAL A 234 0.53 -9.53 6.77
N PHE A 235 0.09 -10.51 7.58
CA PHE A 235 -0.63 -11.69 7.11
C PHE A 235 -2.13 -11.44 6.90
N LEU A 236 -2.67 -10.26 7.25
CA LEU A 236 -4.07 -9.91 6.98
C LEU A 236 -4.35 -9.56 5.51
N ASP A 237 -3.30 -9.48 4.70
CA ASP A 237 -3.38 -9.21 3.27
C ASP A 237 -3.48 -10.50 2.45
N TRP A 238 -4.26 -10.44 1.39
CA TRP A 238 -4.32 -11.51 0.40
C TRP A 238 -2.99 -11.58 -0.40
N PRO A 239 -2.53 -12.77 -0.83
CA PRO A 239 -3.10 -14.11 -0.62
C PRO A 239 -2.64 -14.82 0.65
N VAL A 240 -1.81 -14.19 1.49
CA VAL A 240 -1.12 -14.88 2.60
C VAL A 240 -2.01 -15.17 3.81
N LEU A 241 -3.26 -14.73 3.76
CA LEU A 241 -4.26 -14.86 4.82
C LEU A 241 -4.52 -16.30 5.27
N GLU A 242 -4.30 -17.28 4.40
CA GLU A 242 -4.42 -18.70 4.74
C GLU A 242 -3.43 -19.13 5.83
N LYS A 243 -2.25 -18.51 5.87
CA LYS A 243 -1.20 -18.77 6.87
C LYS A 243 -1.42 -18.01 8.18
N LEU A 244 -2.40 -17.09 8.23
CA LEU A 244 -2.62 -16.22 9.39
C LEU A 244 -2.84 -17.03 10.66
N LEU A 245 -3.69 -18.06 10.61
CA LEU A 245 -4.06 -18.80 11.81
C LEU A 245 -2.85 -19.49 12.45
N ASP A 246 -1.97 -20.07 11.63
CA ASP A 246 -0.75 -20.75 12.10
C ASP A 246 0.23 -19.76 12.73
N VAL A 247 0.40 -18.59 12.10
CA VAL A 247 1.26 -17.51 12.61
C VAL A 247 0.73 -16.94 13.91
N VAL A 248 -0.58 -16.72 13.98
CA VAL A 248 -1.23 -16.18 15.17
C VAL A 248 -1.12 -17.14 16.36
N GLU A 249 -1.28 -18.44 16.14
CA GLU A 249 -1.08 -19.46 17.19
C GLU A 249 0.33 -19.42 17.78
N LEU A 250 1.34 -19.24 16.94
CA LEU A 250 2.73 -19.08 17.36
C LEU A 250 2.94 -17.81 18.20
N LEU A 251 2.18 -16.74 17.91
CA LEU A 251 2.38 -15.40 18.47
C LEU A 251 1.48 -15.08 19.66
N TRP A 252 0.51 -15.94 20.00
CA TRP A 252 -0.37 -15.75 21.17
C TRP A 252 0.36 -15.45 22.49
N PRO A 253 1.49 -16.11 22.82
CA PRO A 253 2.20 -15.83 24.07
C PRO A 253 2.77 -14.41 24.14
N TYR A 254 3.02 -13.78 22.99
CA TYR A 254 3.73 -12.51 22.89
C TYR A 254 2.78 -11.32 22.76
N LEU A 255 1.55 -11.53 22.29
CA LEU A 255 0.57 -10.45 22.16
C LEU A 255 0.20 -9.86 23.52
N SER A 256 0.23 -8.53 23.62
CA SER A 256 -0.36 -7.84 24.76
C SER A 256 -1.89 -7.86 24.68
N GLU A 257 -2.58 -7.53 25.78
CA GLU A 257 -4.05 -7.39 25.78
C GLU A 257 -4.51 -6.36 24.74
N ARG A 258 -3.76 -5.26 24.63
CA ARG A 258 -4.03 -4.21 23.63
C ARG A 258 -3.83 -4.71 22.21
N ASP A 259 -2.73 -5.39 21.92
CA ASP A 259 -2.46 -5.93 20.58
C ASP A 259 -3.55 -6.91 20.13
N PHE A 260 -4.11 -7.65 21.09
CA PHE A 260 -5.19 -8.59 20.86
C PHE A 260 -6.49 -7.87 20.47
N CYS A 261 -6.88 -6.82 21.19
CA CYS A 261 -8.01 -5.96 20.78
C CYS A 261 -7.75 -5.28 19.43
N ASP A 262 -6.55 -4.73 19.23
CA ASP A 262 -6.14 -4.07 18.00
C ASP A 262 -6.25 -5.03 16.79
N LEU A 263 -5.92 -6.32 16.95
CA LEU A 263 -6.05 -7.33 15.88
C LEU A 263 -7.49 -7.49 15.40
N PHE A 264 -8.43 -7.71 16.32
CA PHE A 264 -9.83 -7.82 15.94
C PHE A 264 -10.37 -6.50 15.40
N ASN A 265 -9.91 -5.35 15.92
CA ASN A 265 -10.30 -4.04 15.44
C ASN A 265 -9.80 -3.82 14.01
N VAL A 266 -8.57 -4.21 13.68
CA VAL A 266 -8.07 -4.12 12.30
C VAL A 266 -8.90 -4.99 11.37
N ILE A 267 -9.19 -6.24 11.75
CA ILE A 267 -10.00 -7.12 10.90
C ILE A 267 -11.43 -6.57 10.73
N LEU A 268 -12.08 -6.16 11.83
CA LEU A 268 -13.48 -5.74 11.82
C LEU A 268 -13.68 -4.32 11.28
N CYS A 269 -12.75 -3.40 11.50
CA CYS A 269 -12.83 -2.03 11.01
C CYS A 269 -12.18 -1.91 9.63
N GLN A 270 -10.91 -2.29 9.48
CA GLN A 270 -10.20 -2.02 8.21
C GLN A 270 -10.60 -2.97 7.07
N LYS A 271 -11.03 -4.20 7.33
CA LYS A 271 -11.44 -5.10 6.23
C LYS A 271 -12.93 -4.98 5.91
N ARG A 272 -13.75 -4.53 6.87
CA ARG A 272 -15.18 -4.24 6.64
C ARG A 272 -15.43 -2.86 6.05
N LEU A 273 -14.79 -1.79 6.55
CA LEU A 273 -15.03 -0.42 6.06
C LEU A 273 -14.74 -0.26 4.56
N PHE A 274 -13.87 -1.09 4.03
CA PHE A 274 -13.52 -1.08 2.62
C PHE A 274 -14.36 -2.04 1.78
N ASN A 275 -15.39 -2.69 2.35
CA ASN A 275 -16.11 -3.81 1.74
C ASN A 275 -15.11 -4.75 1.04
N TRP A 276 -14.13 -5.31 1.77
CA TRP A 276 -13.17 -6.22 1.13
C TRP A 276 -13.89 -7.49 0.69
N ILE A 277 -14.41 -7.43 -0.54
CA ILE A 277 -15.10 -8.51 -1.20
C ILE A 277 -14.00 -9.32 -1.88
N GLY A 278 -13.60 -10.38 -1.18
CA GLY A 278 -12.52 -11.27 -1.62
C GLY A 278 -12.10 -12.26 -0.55
N TYR A 279 -12.48 -12.03 0.72
CA TYR A 279 -12.28 -13.00 1.77
C TYR A 279 -13.39 -12.94 2.83
N ASP A 280 -13.75 -14.10 3.38
CA ASP A 280 -14.72 -14.21 4.46
C ASP A 280 -14.07 -13.88 5.81
N TYR A 281 -13.91 -12.58 6.07
CA TYR A 281 -13.37 -12.07 7.32
C TYR A 281 -14.25 -12.40 8.54
N ILE A 282 -15.55 -12.64 8.37
CA ILE A 282 -16.43 -13.08 9.47
C ILE A 282 -16.03 -14.48 9.90
N THR A 283 -15.88 -15.40 8.95
CA THR A 283 -15.39 -16.75 9.22
C THR A 283 -13.98 -16.72 9.81
N LEU A 284 -13.11 -15.83 9.34
CA LEU A 284 -11.78 -15.64 9.91
C LEU A 284 -11.83 -15.25 11.39
N VAL A 285 -12.63 -14.23 11.72
CA VAL A 285 -12.80 -13.74 13.09
C VAL A 285 -13.32 -14.85 14.00
N LYS A 286 -14.31 -15.63 13.53
CA LYS A 286 -14.81 -16.79 14.28
C LYS A 286 -13.74 -17.86 14.50
N LYS A 287 -12.94 -18.17 13.48
CA LYS A 287 -11.83 -19.14 13.58
C LYS A 287 -10.76 -18.66 14.55
N LEU A 288 -10.36 -17.39 14.45
CA LEU A 288 -9.40 -16.75 15.36
C LEU A 288 -9.89 -16.78 16.80
N TYR A 289 -11.13 -16.36 17.05
CA TYR A 289 -11.71 -16.34 18.38
C TYR A 289 -11.79 -17.74 19.00
N LYS A 290 -12.20 -18.75 18.22
CA LYS A 290 -12.24 -20.15 18.67
C LYS A 290 -10.86 -20.70 19.06
N ARG A 291 -9.80 -20.26 18.39
CA ARG A 291 -8.40 -20.64 18.66
C ARG A 291 -7.73 -19.75 19.70
N CYS A 292 -8.42 -18.74 20.21
CA CYS A 292 -7.87 -17.83 21.19
C CYS A 292 -7.72 -18.52 22.55
N PRO A 293 -6.60 -18.32 23.28
CA PRO A 293 -6.49 -18.75 24.66
C PRO A 293 -7.59 -18.14 25.53
N PHE A 294 -8.25 -18.96 26.35
CA PHE A 294 -9.41 -18.54 27.16
C PHE A 294 -9.15 -17.29 28.01
N GLU A 295 -7.98 -17.21 28.64
CA GLU A 295 -7.60 -16.06 29.45
C GLU A 295 -7.52 -14.75 28.65
N ARG A 296 -7.23 -14.83 27.34
CA ARG A 296 -7.19 -13.66 26.47
C ARG A 296 -8.58 -13.19 26.05
N CYS A 297 -9.53 -14.12 25.89
CA CYS A 297 -10.92 -13.78 25.55
C CYS A 297 -11.58 -12.86 26.58
N LYS A 298 -11.25 -13.03 27.87
CA LYS A 298 -11.75 -12.19 28.97
C LYS A 298 -11.40 -10.70 28.84
N PHE A 299 -10.33 -10.36 28.12
CA PHE A 299 -9.96 -8.97 27.90
C PHE A 299 -10.85 -8.31 26.87
N ILE A 300 -11.21 -9.03 25.79
CA ILE A 300 -12.11 -8.48 24.78
C ILE A 300 -13.48 -8.20 25.40
N GLU A 301 -13.97 -9.02 26.33
CA GLU A 301 -15.24 -8.80 27.04
C GLU A 301 -15.34 -7.45 27.76
N LYS A 302 -14.20 -6.84 28.10
CA LYS A 302 -14.13 -5.54 28.77
C LYS A 302 -13.91 -4.37 27.80
N ASP A 303 -13.57 -4.67 26.56
CA ASP A 303 -13.27 -3.69 25.53
C ASP A 303 -14.54 -3.13 24.89
N THR A 304 -14.51 -1.88 24.43
CA THR A 304 -15.64 -1.23 23.77
C THR A 304 -16.03 -1.95 22.47
N MET A 305 -15.08 -2.65 21.85
CA MET A 305 -15.31 -3.47 20.67
C MET A 305 -16.06 -4.78 20.94
N TYR A 306 -16.24 -5.18 22.21
CA TYR A 306 -16.84 -6.47 22.56
C TYR A 306 -18.20 -6.64 21.89
N ASN A 307 -19.05 -5.61 21.91
CA ASN A 307 -20.39 -5.70 21.34
C ASN A 307 -20.35 -6.00 19.83
N THR A 308 -19.42 -5.37 19.11
CA THR A 308 -19.20 -5.60 17.68
C THR A 308 -18.69 -7.02 17.43
N LEU A 309 -17.68 -7.47 18.20
CA LEU A 309 -17.16 -8.81 18.07
C LEU A 309 -18.23 -9.85 18.40
N ASN A 310 -18.93 -9.68 19.52
CA ASN A 310 -19.99 -10.56 19.98
C ASN A 310 -21.10 -10.70 18.94
N PHE A 311 -21.48 -9.59 18.30
CA PHE A 311 -22.40 -9.63 17.16
C PHE A 311 -21.86 -10.51 16.03
N VAL A 312 -20.60 -10.31 15.61
CA VAL A 312 -19.95 -11.09 14.53
C VAL A 312 -19.85 -12.58 14.88
N LEU A 313 -19.55 -12.91 16.14
CA LEU A 313 -19.44 -14.30 16.60
C LEU A 313 -20.78 -15.03 16.51
N HIS A 314 -21.88 -14.36 16.83
CA HIS A 314 -23.23 -14.92 16.78
C HIS A 314 -23.95 -14.71 15.45
N TYR A 315 -23.32 -14.00 14.50
CA TYR A 315 -23.91 -13.70 13.21
C TYR A 315 -24.09 -14.96 12.36
N ASP A 316 -25.29 -15.20 11.83
CA ASP A 316 -25.53 -16.30 10.89
C ASP A 316 -25.07 -15.93 9.47
N THR A 317 -24.03 -16.61 9.01
CA THR A 317 -23.42 -16.40 7.69
C THR A 317 -24.33 -16.81 6.53
N SER A 318 -25.49 -17.43 6.79
CA SER A 318 -26.51 -17.68 5.76
C SER A 318 -27.22 -16.39 5.29
N HIS A 319 -27.10 -15.30 6.05
CA HIS A 319 -27.70 -14.01 5.73
C HIS A 319 -26.65 -13.02 5.18
N SER A 320 -27.13 -11.96 4.53
CA SER A 320 -26.29 -10.82 4.13
C SER A 320 -25.96 -9.95 5.34
N PHE A 321 -24.68 -9.64 5.55
CA PHE A 321 -24.24 -8.88 6.71
C PHE A 321 -24.85 -7.47 6.70
N PRO A 322 -25.48 -7.00 7.80
CA PRO A 322 -26.16 -5.70 7.78
C PRO A 322 -25.17 -4.57 7.53
N HIS A 323 -25.40 -3.78 6.48
CA HIS A 323 -24.60 -2.59 6.18
C HIS A 323 -24.79 -1.49 7.24
N GLU A 324 -25.93 -1.49 7.94
CA GLU A 324 -26.39 -0.44 8.87
C GLU A 324 -25.91 -0.62 10.31
N LEU A 325 -25.09 -1.63 10.58
CA LEU A 325 -24.35 -1.71 11.84
C LEU A 325 -23.29 -0.60 11.86
N HIS A 326 -23.75 0.63 12.08
CA HIS A 326 -22.94 1.74 12.50
C HIS A 326 -22.27 1.31 13.79
N MET A 327 -20.97 1.04 13.72
CA MET A 327 -20.17 0.93 14.93
C MET A 327 -20.30 2.27 15.65
N GLN A 328 -21.10 2.33 16.71
CA GLN A 328 -21.12 3.44 17.67
C GLN A 328 -19.83 3.39 18.51
N SER A 329 -18.67 3.18 17.89
CA SER A 329 -17.41 3.37 18.58
C SER A 329 -17.14 4.87 18.62
N ASN A 330 -17.23 5.47 19.81
CA ASN A 330 -16.86 6.86 20.05
C ASN A 330 -15.36 7.16 19.82
N ASP A 331 -14.61 6.26 19.20
CA ASP A 331 -13.17 6.37 18.94
C ASP A 331 -12.87 6.86 17.50
N ASP A 332 -13.30 8.09 17.20
CA ASP A 332 -12.86 8.81 16.00
C ASP A 332 -11.32 8.96 15.96
N ASN A 333 -10.65 8.87 17.11
CA ASN A 333 -9.19 8.97 17.25
C ASN A 333 -8.42 7.77 16.66
N PHE A 334 -8.94 6.55 16.74
CA PHE A 334 -8.22 5.38 16.22
C PHE A 334 -8.20 5.38 14.69
N LEU A 335 -9.34 5.72 14.07
CA LEU A 335 -9.45 5.94 12.64
C LEU A 335 -8.55 7.10 12.20
N ALA A 336 -8.49 8.22 12.92
CA ALA A 336 -7.64 9.35 12.55
C ALA A 336 -6.14 9.01 12.53
N VAL A 337 -5.64 8.20 13.48
CA VAL A 337 -4.22 7.82 13.56
C VAL A 337 -3.78 6.89 12.42
N HIS A 338 -4.68 6.05 11.89
CA HIS A 338 -4.34 5.07 10.84
C HIS A 338 -4.87 5.46 9.44
N SER A 339 -5.89 6.33 9.34
CA SER A 339 -6.51 6.75 8.08
C SER A 339 -6.04 8.12 7.57
N GLY A 340 -5.22 8.86 8.32
CA GLY A 340 -4.79 10.23 7.98
C GLY A 340 -4.14 10.37 6.59
N THR A 341 -3.59 9.29 6.04
CA THR A 341 -3.03 9.26 4.68
C THR A 341 -4.05 8.83 3.61
N THR A 342 -5.10 8.09 3.98
CA THR A 342 -6.05 7.46 3.05
C THR A 342 -7.26 8.35 2.76
N ALA A 343 -7.80 9.04 3.78
CA ALA A 343 -8.92 9.97 3.60
C ALA A 343 -8.58 11.17 2.69
N PHE A 344 -7.35 11.68 2.79
CA PHE A 344 -6.90 12.88 2.07
C PHE A 344 -6.81 12.68 0.54
N VAL A 345 -6.37 11.50 0.09
CA VAL A 345 -6.15 11.18 -1.35
C VAL A 345 -7.48 11.08 -2.11
N ILE A 346 -8.54 10.58 -1.47
CA ILE A 346 -9.82 10.29 -2.12
C ILE A 346 -10.58 11.58 -2.51
N SER A 347 -10.43 12.65 -1.73
CA SER A 347 -11.01 13.96 -2.05
C SER A 347 -10.50 14.58 -3.35
N LYS A 348 -9.23 14.30 -3.69
CA LYS A 348 -8.49 15.00 -4.74
C LYS A 348 -8.75 14.43 -6.15
N TYR A 349 -9.14 13.16 -6.25
CA TYR A 349 -9.07 12.41 -7.52
C TYR A 349 -10.36 11.68 -7.94
N LYS A 350 -11.52 12.00 -7.34
CA LYS A 350 -12.80 11.34 -7.69
C LYS A 350 -13.15 11.41 -9.20
N GLY A 351 -12.76 12.50 -9.88
CA GLY A 351 -12.94 12.66 -11.34
C GLY A 351 -11.86 11.95 -12.19
N ASP A 352 -10.61 11.94 -11.72
CA ASP A 352 -9.49 11.30 -12.43
C ASP A 352 -9.55 9.77 -12.33
N PHE A 353 -10.15 9.25 -11.24
CA PHE A 353 -10.33 7.81 -11.04
C PHE A 353 -11.17 7.18 -12.16
N LEU A 354 -12.33 7.74 -12.53
CA LEU A 354 -13.17 7.17 -13.60
C LEU A 354 -12.47 7.16 -14.98
N ASN A 355 -11.74 8.23 -15.31
CA ASN A 355 -10.95 8.30 -16.55
C ASN A 355 -9.74 7.35 -16.54
N PHE A 356 -9.18 7.09 -15.35
CA PHE A 356 -8.13 6.10 -15.13
C PHE A 356 -8.63 4.64 -15.23
N MET A 357 -9.91 4.37 -14.97
CA MET A 357 -10.42 3.00 -14.98
C MET A 357 -10.76 2.47 -16.38
N LEU A 358 -11.00 3.35 -17.35
CA LEU A 358 -11.34 2.97 -18.74
C LEU A 358 -10.25 2.14 -19.45
N PRO A 359 -8.93 2.40 -19.27
CA PRO A 359 -7.86 1.60 -19.85
C PRO A 359 -7.60 0.23 -19.21
N LEU A 360 -8.18 -0.09 -18.05
CA LEU A 360 -7.97 -1.37 -17.35
C LEU A 360 -8.40 -2.58 -18.18
N HIS A 361 -9.19 -2.36 -19.22
CA HIS A 361 -9.49 -3.37 -20.23
C HIS A 361 -8.23 -4.06 -20.78
N ARG A 362 -7.12 -3.33 -21.01
CA ARG A 362 -5.88 -3.94 -21.55
C ARG A 362 -5.10 -4.71 -20.50
N THR A 363 -4.89 -4.16 -19.30
CA THR A 363 -4.17 -4.85 -18.22
C THR A 363 -4.96 -6.05 -17.73
N PHE A 364 -6.29 -5.94 -17.63
CA PHE A 364 -7.18 -7.05 -17.34
C PHE A 364 -7.12 -8.12 -18.43
N TYR A 365 -7.22 -7.74 -19.71
CA TYR A 365 -7.12 -8.70 -20.81
C TYR A 365 -5.74 -9.36 -20.87
N LEU A 366 -4.65 -8.63 -20.65
CA LEU A 366 -3.29 -9.18 -20.58
C LEU A 366 -3.16 -10.14 -19.40
N TYR A 367 -3.60 -9.73 -18.20
CA TYR A 367 -3.59 -10.57 -17.00
C TYR A 367 -4.44 -11.84 -17.17
N LEU A 368 -5.66 -11.73 -17.68
CA LEU A 368 -6.51 -12.89 -18.00
C LEU A 368 -5.85 -13.78 -19.06
N ARG A 369 -5.23 -13.18 -20.08
CA ARG A 369 -4.56 -13.93 -21.15
C ARG A 369 -3.30 -14.64 -20.65
N THR A 370 -2.52 -14.07 -19.74
CA THR A 370 -1.31 -14.72 -19.21
C THR A 370 -1.62 -15.71 -18.09
N ASN A 371 -2.63 -15.45 -17.25
CA ASN A 371 -2.86 -16.22 -16.01
C ASN A 371 -4.15 -17.08 -16.02
N MET A 372 -5.18 -16.75 -16.81
CA MET A 372 -6.41 -17.57 -16.89
C MET A 372 -6.43 -18.58 -18.05
N ILE A 373 -5.49 -18.55 -19.00
CA ILE A 373 -5.40 -19.63 -20.01
C ILE A 373 -5.18 -20.99 -19.35
N CYS A 374 -4.53 -21.03 -18.19
CA CYS A 374 -4.36 -22.25 -17.40
C CYS A 374 -5.66 -22.75 -16.73
N PHE A 375 -6.67 -21.89 -16.53
CA PHE A 375 -7.92 -22.25 -15.84
C PHE A 375 -9.06 -22.67 -16.77
N ILE A 376 -8.92 -22.48 -18.08
CA ILE A 376 -9.96 -22.81 -19.09
C ILE A 376 -9.59 -24.10 -19.87
N GLN A 377 -8.41 -24.67 -19.63
CA GLN A 377 -7.93 -25.89 -20.31
C GLN A 377 -8.03 -27.17 -19.46
N ASP A 378 -8.48 -27.07 -18.21
CA ASP A 378 -8.91 -28.18 -17.35
C ASP A 378 -10.43 -28.07 -17.11
#